data_AF-A0A3D1SB27-F1
#
_entry.id   AF-A0A3D1SB27-F1
#
_cell.length_a   1.000
_cell.length_b   1.000
_cell.length_c   1.000
_cell.angle_alpha   90.00
_cell.angle_beta   90.00
_cell.angle_gamma   90.00
#
_symmetry.space_group_name_H-M   'P 1'
#
loop_
_entity.id
_entity.type
_entity.pdbx_description
1 polymer ?
#
loop_
_entity_poly.entity_id
_entity_poly.type
_entity_poly.pdbx_seq_one_letter_code
_entity_poly.pdbx_strand_id
1 'polypeptide(L)' 'EGDTYLQVEAVFGGIKLYLPDDWVVVPKISTVLGGVDNKHFSKSANHDTSRRLLISGEIVFGGCEIR' A
#
# COMPACT_ATOMS: atom_id res chain seq x y z
N GLU A 1 -16.17 2.44 10.85
CA GLU A 1 -15.61 1.12 10.54
C GLU A 1 -15.88 0.79 9.10
N GLY A 2 -14.88 0.31 8.37
CA GLY A 2 -15.06 -0.06 6.97
C GLY A 2 -13.77 -0.16 6.19
N ASP A 3 -13.85 -0.85 5.06
CA ASP A 3 -12.76 -0.93 4.10
C ASP A 3 -12.58 0.41 3.40
N THR A 4 -11.36 0.90 3.40
CA THR A 4 -10.93 2.03 2.58
C THR A 4 -10.21 1.50 1.35
N TYR A 5 -10.52 2.04 0.18
CA TYR A 5 -9.94 1.63 -1.09
C TYR A 5 -9.11 2.78 -1.67
N LEU A 6 -7.90 2.46 -2.15
CA LEU A 6 -7.01 3.41 -2.80
C LEU A 6 -6.50 2.83 -4.11
N GLN A 7 -6.87 3.48 -5.22
CA GLN A 7 -6.36 3.18 -6.55
C GLN A 7 -5.14 4.07 -6.83
N VAL A 8 -4.04 3.49 -7.30
CA VAL A 8 -2.80 4.22 -7.61
C VAL A 8 -2.24 3.86 -8.98
N GLU A 9 -1.85 4.85 -9.77
CA GLU A 9 -1.26 4.63 -11.10
C GLU A 9 -0.08 5.59 -11.30
N ALA A 10 1.03 5.07 -11.84
CA ALA A 10 2.19 5.89 -12.17
C ALA A 10 2.95 5.33 -13.38
N VAL A 11 3.46 6.23 -14.22
CA VAL A 11 4.30 5.91 -15.39
C VAL A 11 5.54 6.79 -15.33
N PHE A 12 6.73 6.19 -15.44
CA PHE A 12 8.03 6.89 -15.28
C PHE A 12 8.16 7.61 -13.93
N GLY A 13 7.83 6.94 -12.83
CA GLY A 13 7.84 7.52 -11.49
C GLY A 13 7.46 6.51 -10.42
N GLY A 14 7.60 6.90 -9.16
CA GLY A 14 7.30 6.06 -8.01
C GLY A 14 6.27 6.68 -7.07
N ILE A 15 5.67 5.84 -6.25
CA ILE A 15 4.67 6.25 -5.25
C ILE A 15 5.24 5.96 -3.87
N LYS A 16 5.14 6.93 -2.96
CA LYS A 16 5.48 6.73 -1.56
C LYS A 16 4.26 7.04 -0.70
N LEU A 17 3.77 6.02 0.00
CA LEU A 17 2.63 6.13 0.89
C LEU A 17 3.13 6.16 2.34
N TYR A 18 2.59 7.11 3.10
CA TYR A 18 2.79 7.22 4.55
C TYR A 18 1.46 6.90 5.20
N LEU A 19 1.42 5.78 5.92
CA LEU A 19 0.22 5.28 6.56
C LEU A 19 0.42 5.24 8.07
N PRO A 20 -0.62 5.50 8.86
CA PRO A 20 -0.53 5.29 10.30
C PRO A 20 -0.30 3.79 10.62
N ASP A 21 0.41 3.53 11.73
CA ASP A 21 0.78 2.17 12.16
C ASP A 21 -0.43 1.29 12.54
N ASP A 22 -1.57 1.91 12.85
CA ASP A 22 -2.81 1.24 13.26
C ASP A 22 -3.67 0.76 12.08
N TRP A 23 -3.23 0.97 10.84
CA TRP A 23 -3.94 0.52 9.65
C TRP A 23 -3.51 -0.87 9.21
N VAL A 24 -4.48 -1.72 8.88
CA VAL A 24 -4.21 -2.99 8.20
C VAL A 24 -4.12 -2.74 6.71
N VAL A 25 -2.93 -2.88 6.13
CA VAL A 25 -2.67 -2.58 4.71
C VAL A 25 -2.62 -3.86 3.87
N VAL A 26 -3.42 -3.91 2.81
CA VAL A 26 -3.47 -5.01 1.85
C VAL A 26 -3.08 -4.49 0.46
N PRO A 27 -1.80 -4.56 0.07
CA PRO A 27 -1.35 -4.08 -1.22
C PRO A 27 -1.60 -5.11 -2.34
N LYS A 28 -2.23 -4.66 -3.42
CA LYS A 28 -2.48 -5.36 -4.69
C LYS A 28 -2.01 -4.49 -5.85
N ILE A 29 -0.72 -4.15 -5.85
CA ILE A 29 -0.08 -3.31 -6.85
C ILE A 29 0.72 -4.19 -7.81
N SER A 30 0.54 -3.96 -9.12
CA SER A 30 1.34 -4.58 -10.17
C SER A 30 2.40 -3.60 -10.67
N THR A 31 3.60 -4.09 -10.98
CA THR A 31 4.66 -3.25 -11.56
C THR A 31 5.29 -3.92 -12.77
N VAL A 32 5.39 -3.21 -13.89
CA VAL A 32 6.01 -3.76 -15.12
C VAL A 32 7.54 -3.74 -15.04
N LEU A 33 8.11 -2.65 -14.50
CA LEU A 33 9.55 -2.48 -14.27
C LEU A 33 9.78 -1.67 -12.99
N GLY A 34 10.18 -2.36 -11.92
CA GLY A 34 10.41 -1.79 -10.59
C GLY A 34 10.01 -2.77 -9.48
N GLY A 35 9.56 -2.27 -8.33
CA GLY A 35 9.18 -3.13 -7.21
C GLY A 35 8.31 -2.42 -6.17
N VAL A 36 7.68 -3.23 -5.32
CA VAL A 36 6.87 -2.77 -4.19
C VAL A 36 7.60 -3.11 -2.90
N ASP A 37 8.01 -2.10 -2.15
CA ASP A 37 8.65 -2.24 -0.84
C ASP A 37 7.63 -1.91 0.23
N ASN A 38 7.18 -2.94 0.95
CA ASN A 38 6.25 -2.78 2.05
C ASN A 38 7.00 -2.86 3.39
N LYS A 39 7.40 -1.69 3.91
CA LYS A 39 8.02 -1.56 5.23
C LYS A 39 7.01 -1.28 6.33
N HIS A 40 5.72 -1.22 6.00
CA HIS A 40 4.64 -1.12 6.97
C HIS A 40 4.60 -2.42 7.78
N PHE A 41 5.33 -2.40 8.89
CA PHE A 41 5.40 -3.52 9.80
C PHE A 41 4.20 -3.41 10.71
N SER A 42 3.11 -4.08 10.35
CA SER A 42 1.90 -4.15 11.17
C SER A 42 2.24 -4.81 12.52
N LYS A 43 2.57 -3.98 13.52
CA LYS A 43 2.85 -4.39 14.89
C LYS A 43 1.53 -4.52 15.65
N SER A 44 0.71 -5.53 15.37
CA SER A 44 -0.24 -5.98 16.39
C SER A 44 -0.78 -7.35 16.08
N ALA A 45 -0.56 -8.29 17.00
CA ALA A 45 -1.25 -9.57 17.07
C ALA A 45 -2.73 -9.42 17.49
N ASN A 46 -3.19 -8.19 17.78
CA ASN A 46 -4.53 -7.85 18.28
C ASN A 46 -5.13 -6.68 17.47
N HIS A 47 -5.16 -6.77 16.15
CA HIS A 47 -5.73 -5.68 15.34
C HIS A 47 -7.25 -5.67 15.43
N ASP A 48 -7.75 -4.59 16.00
CA ASP A 48 -9.09 -4.07 15.71
C ASP A 48 -9.20 -3.87 14.19
N THR A 49 -9.96 -4.74 13.50
CA THR A 49 -10.15 -4.73 12.04
C THR A 49 -10.95 -3.50 11.55
N SER A 50 -11.24 -2.53 12.43
CA SER A 50 -12.03 -1.34 12.13
C SER A 50 -11.48 -0.47 10.99
N ARG A 51 -10.17 -0.56 10.70
CA ARG A 51 -9.44 0.28 9.74
C ARG A 51 -8.53 -0.54 8.83
N ARG A 52 -9.08 -0.92 7.66
CA ARG A 52 -8.37 -1.66 6.61
C ARG A 52 -8.24 -0.81 5.35
N LEU A 53 -7.04 -0.78 4.78
CA LEU A 53 -6.76 -0.14 3.48
C LEU A 53 -6.42 -1.21 2.44
N LEU A 54 -7.22 -1.26 1.38
CA LEU A 54 -6.94 -2.06 0.20
C LEU A 54 -6.36 -1.13 -0.87
N ILE A 55 -5.10 -1.37 -1.24
CA ILE A 55 -4.41 -0.57 -2.24
C ILE A 55 -4.35 -1.37 -3.54
N SER A 56 -4.82 -0.83 -4.65
CA SER A 56 -4.76 -1.46 -5.97
C SER A 56 -4.17 -0.52 -7.00
N GLY A 57 -3.49 -1.06 -8.02
CA GLY A 57 -2.90 -0.18 -9.01
C GLY A 57 -1.84 -0.79 -9.90
N GLU A 58 -1.40 0.00 -10.88
CA GLU A 58 -0.32 -0.35 -11.80
C GLU A 58 0.77 0.73 -11.84
N ILE A 59 2.03 0.31 -11.79
CA ILE A 59 3.18 1.19 -11.91
C ILE A 59 4.08 0.71 -13.05
N VAL A 60 4.38 1.59 -14.00
CA VAL A 60 5.20 1.29 -15.17
C VAL A 60 6.48 2.12 -15.09
N PHE A 61 7.65 1.47 -15.08
CA PHE A 61 8.96 2.10 -14.87
C PHE A 61 9.08 2.89 -13.55
N GLY A 62 8.91 2.20 -12.41
CA GLY A 62 9.08 2.75 -11.08
C GLY A 62 8.56 1.82 -9.98
N GLY A 63 8.55 2.28 -8.74
CA GLY A 63 8.21 1.45 -7.58
C GLY A 63 7.21 2.09 -6.63
N CYS A 64 6.67 1.27 -5.73
CA CYS A 64 5.85 1.73 -4.61
C CYS A 64 6.57 1.46 -3.30
N GLU A 65 6.73 2.48 -2.45
CA GLU A 65 7.19 2.32 -1.08
C GLU A 65 6.04 2.62 -0.12
N ILE A 66 5.72 1.66 0.74
CA ILE A 66 4.70 1.80 1.77
C ILE A 66 5.43 1.88 3.12
N ARG A 67 5.26 3.01 3.80
CA ARG A 67 5.83 3.30 5.12
C ARG A 67 4.74 3.52 6.14
#